data_AF-A0A950FYF8-F1
#
_entry.id   AF-A0A950FYF8-F1
#
_cell.length_a   1.000
_cell.length_b   1.000
_cell.length_c   1.000
_cell.angle_alpha   90.00
_cell.angle_beta   90.00
_cell.angle_gamma   90.00
#
_symmetry.space_group_name_H-M   'P 1'
#
loop_
_entity.id
_entity.type
_entity.pdbx_description
1 polymer ?
#
loop_
_entity_poly.entity_id
_entity_poly.type
_entity_poly.pdbx_seq_one_letter_code
_entity_poly.pdbx_strand_id
1 'polypeptide(L)'
;MSSLSLGIYAHWRKSGAAASLKALLHELFLHDIRVLVEEKAGNLVGLPGHSLDELYDEVDLFVALGGDGTLLRLVRDLRGRMKPIMGIN
;
A
#
# COMPACT_ATOMS: atom_id res chain seq x y z
N MET A 1 6.48 15.59 16.78
CA MET A 1 6.75 15.29 15.36
C MET A 1 5.68 14.32 14.93
N SER A 2 4.90 14.61 13.88
CA SER A 2 3.91 13.64 13.38
C SER A 2 4.66 12.45 12.79
N SER A 3 4.31 11.23 13.22
CA SER A 3 4.82 10.00 12.60
C SER A 3 4.21 9.86 11.21
N LEU A 4 5.04 9.51 10.22
CA LEU A 4 4.59 9.27 8.85
C LEU A 4 3.72 8.01 8.79
N SER A 5 2.59 8.09 8.08
CA SER A 5 1.68 6.97 7.88
C SER A 5 1.56 6.59 6.41
N LEU A 6 1.60 5.28 6.12
CA LEU A 6 1.66 4.74 4.77
C LEU A 6 0.44 3.85 4.45
N GLY A 7 -0.14 4.03 3.26
CA GLY A 7 -1.13 3.13 2.69
C GLY A 7 -0.51 2.23 1.62
N ILE A 8 -0.46 0.92 1.83
CA ILE A 8 0.08 -0.01 0.83
C ILE A 8 -1.02 -0.51 -0.10
N TYR A 9 -0.84 -0.26 -1.39
CA TYR A 9 -1.66 -0.80 -2.48
C TYR A 9 -0.83 -1.80 -3.28
N ALA A 10 -1.26 -3.07 -3.30
CA ALA A 10 -0.57 -4.12 -4.04
C ALA A 10 -1.56 -4.87 -4.92
N HIS A 11 -1.30 -4.92 -6.23
CA HIS A 11 -2.14 -5.68 -7.16
C HIS A 11 -1.38 -6.90 -7.70
N TRP A 12 -1.94 -8.09 -7.50
CA TRP A 12 -1.27 -9.34 -7.82
C TRP A 12 -1.66 -9.89 -9.20
N ARG A 13 -0.66 -10.17 -10.03
CA ARG A 13 -0.74 -11.14 -11.14
C ARG A 13 0.54 -11.98 -11.27
N LYS A 14 1.54 -11.80 -10.39
CA LYS A 14 2.85 -12.49 -10.43
C LYS A 14 3.08 -13.29 -9.16
N SER A 15 3.79 -14.41 -9.30
CA SER A 15 4.38 -15.14 -8.17
C SER A 15 5.33 -14.20 -7.40
N GLY A 16 5.21 -14.14 -6.08
CA GLY A 16 6.09 -13.36 -5.20
C GLY A 16 5.48 -12.11 -4.55
N ALA A 17 4.31 -11.63 -5.00
CA ALA A 17 3.71 -10.40 -4.43
C ALA A 17 3.49 -10.47 -2.90
N ALA A 18 3.03 -11.61 -2.40
CA ALA A 18 2.86 -11.83 -0.96
C ALA A 18 4.21 -11.82 -0.19
N ALA A 19 5.28 -12.32 -0.80
CA ALA A 19 6.61 -12.32 -0.19
C ALA A 19 7.18 -10.90 -0.12
N SER A 20 7.07 -10.12 -1.21
CA SER A 20 7.49 -8.71 -1.23
C SER A 20 6.68 -7.87 -0.25
N LEU A 21 5.35 -8.09 -0.17
CA LEU A 21 4.51 -7.38 0.78
C LEU A 21 4.91 -7.70 2.23
N LYS A 22 5.14 -8.98 2.56
CA LYS A 22 5.61 -9.36 3.89
C LYS A 22 6.98 -8.74 4.22
N ALA A 23 7.91 -8.74 3.27
CA ALA A 23 9.23 -8.16 3.46
C ALA A 23 9.15 -6.64 3.72
N LEU A 24 8.34 -5.93 2.93
CA LEU A 24 8.13 -4.49 3.11
C LEU A 24 7.47 -4.19 4.46
N LEU A 25 6.42 -4.92 4.82
CA LEU A 25 5.73 -4.75 6.11
C LEU A 25 6.67 -5.01 7.29
N HIS A 26 7.53 -6.03 7.19
CA HIS A 26 8.52 -6.32 8.21
C HIS A 26 9.51 -5.17 8.39
N GLU A 27 10.06 -4.64 7.29
CA GLU A 27 11.02 -3.52 7.37
C GLU A 27 10.35 -2.28 7.98
N LEU A 28 9.17 -1.88 7.49
CA LEU A 28 8.47 -0.70 8.00
C LEU A 28 8.11 -0.81 9.48
N PHE A 29 7.79 -2.02 9.95
CA PHE A 29 7.56 -2.27 11.37
C PHE A 29 8.82 -2.05 12.22
N LEU A 30 9.99 -2.45 11.74
CA LEU A 30 11.27 -2.23 12.45
C LEU A 30 11.62 -0.75 12.61
N HIS A 31 11.10 0.12 11.73
CA HIS A 31 11.30 1.57 11.76
C HIS A 31 10.14 2.34 12.43
N ASP A 32 9.20 1.65 13.10
CA ASP A 32 8.04 2.25 13.78
C ASP A 32 7.18 3.13 12.84
N ILE A 33 7.04 2.72 11.58
CA ILE A 33 6.21 3.41 10.60
C ILE A 33 4.81 2.82 10.64
N ARG A 34 3.78 3.67 10.82
CA ARG A 34 2.38 3.24 10.78
C ARG A 34 2.02 2.84 9.35
N VAL A 35 1.56 1.62 9.17
CA VAL A 35 1.15 1.10 7.86
C VAL A 35 -0.28 0.59 7.92
N LEU A 36 -1.07 0.98 6.93
CA LEU A 36 -2.37 0.40 6.62
C LEU A 36 -2.30 -0.25 5.24
N VAL A 37 -3.01 -1.35 5.04
CA VAL A 37 -2.94 -2.15 3.80
C VAL A 37 -4.30 -2.15 3.13
N GLU A 38 -4.33 -2.03 1.80
CA GLU A 38 -5.56 -2.15 1.02
C GLU A 38 -6.15 -3.57 1.14
N GLU A 39 -7.48 -3.68 1.10
CA GLU A 39 -8.23 -4.91 1.30
C GLU A 39 -7.68 -6.14 0.55
N LYS A 40 -7.46 -6.03 -0.76
CA LYS A 40 -6.94 -7.15 -1.56
C LYS A 40 -5.50 -7.47 -1.21
N ALA A 41 -4.68 -6.45 -0.92
CA ALA A 41 -3.31 -6.65 -0.47
C ALA A 41 -3.24 -7.33 0.92
N GLY A 42 -4.10 -6.94 1.87
CA GLY A 42 -4.20 -7.55 3.19
C GLY A 42 -4.57 -9.03 3.11
N ASN A 43 -5.53 -9.36 2.25
CA ASN A 43 -5.96 -10.73 1.97
C ASN A 43 -4.83 -11.63 1.44
N LEU A 44 -3.84 -11.08 0.70
CA LEU A 44 -2.68 -11.85 0.21
C LEU A 44 -1.77 -12.36 1.33
N VAL A 45 -1.77 -11.69 2.48
CA VAL A 45 -0.83 -11.95 3.57
C VAL A 45 -1.52 -12.29 4.89
N GLY A 46 -2.85 -12.36 4.90
CA GLY A 46 -3.65 -12.71 6.08
C GLY A 46 -3.73 -11.59 7.12
N LEU A 47 -3.70 -10.33 6.67
CA LEU A 47 -3.83 -9.15 7.52
C LEU A 47 -5.16 -8.43 7.30
N PRO A 48 -5.67 -7.69 8.30
CA PRO A 48 -6.76 -6.75 8.09
C PRO A 48 -6.42 -5.81 6.94
N GLY A 49 -7.38 -5.60 6.06
CA GLY A 49 -7.25 -4.65 4.97
C GLY A 49 -8.35 -3.60 5.02
N HIS A 50 -8.08 -2.47 4.39
CA HIS A 50 -8.93 -1.29 4.39
C HIS A 50 -9.36 -0.95 2.98
N SER A 51 -10.53 -0.32 2.87
CA SER A 51 -10.95 0.30 1.62
C SER A 51 -10.01 1.45 1.25
N LEU A 52 -9.96 1.75 -0.04
CA LEU A 52 -9.17 2.87 -0.57
C LEU A 52 -9.62 4.23 -0.02
N ASP A 53 -10.90 4.37 0.31
CA ASP A 53 -11.45 5.58 0.94
C ASP A 53 -10.93 5.75 2.37
N GLU A 54 -10.98 4.68 3.19
CA GLU A 54 -10.42 4.70 4.55
C GLU A 54 -8.92 4.97 4.53
N LEU A 55 -8.17 4.32 3.64
CA LEU A 55 -6.73 4.59 3.49
C LEU A 55 -6.48 6.06 3.14
N TYR A 56 -7.27 6.61 2.21
CA TYR A 56 -7.10 8.00 1.80
C TYR A 56 -7.29 8.95 2.97
N ASP A 57 -8.18 8.68 3.92
CA ASP A 57 -8.40 9.57 5.06
C ASP A 57 -7.33 9.39 6.16
N GLU A 58 -6.74 8.20 6.28
CA GLU A 58 -5.86 7.82 7.40
C GLU A 58 -4.35 7.93 7.14
N VAL A 59 -3.91 7.95 5.87
CA VAL A 59 -2.47 7.84 5.52
C VAL A 59 -1.91 9.10 4.87
N ASP A 60 -0.62 9.39 5.05
CA ASP A 60 0.03 10.55 4.43
C ASP A 60 0.49 10.30 2.99
N LEU A 61 0.88 9.05 2.69
CA LEU A 61 1.46 8.63 1.42
C LEU A 61 0.99 7.23 1.05
N PHE A 62 0.80 6.98 -0.24
CA PHE A 62 0.55 5.64 -0.76
C PHE A 62 1.83 4.99 -1.30
N VAL A 63 1.97 3.69 -1.09
CA VAL A 63 2.98 2.84 -1.72
C VAL A 63 2.30 1.91 -2.70
N ALA A 64 2.59 2.06 -3.98
CA ALA A 64 2.19 1.12 -5.03
C ALA A 64 3.24 0.01 -5.15
N LEU A 65 2.94 -1.17 -4.61
CA LEU A 65 3.82 -2.33 -4.66
C LEU A 65 3.52 -3.18 -5.89
N GLY A 66 4.40 -3.12 -6.89
CA GLY A 66 4.34 -3.81 -8.16
C GLY A 66 4.63 -2.88 -9.35
N GLY A 67 4.31 -3.37 -10.55
CA GLY A 67 4.56 -2.70 -11.83
C GLY A 67 3.89 -1.33 -12.02
N ASP A 68 4.19 -0.67 -13.14
CA ASP A 68 3.48 0.54 -13.61
C ASP A 68 1.96 0.35 -13.67
N GLY A 69 1.51 -0.85 -14.02
CA GLY A 69 0.08 -1.19 -14.02
C GLY A 69 -0.58 -1.10 -12.64
N THR A 70 0.18 -1.34 -11.57
CA THR A 70 -0.26 -1.13 -10.18
C THR A 70 -0.34 0.35 -9.86
N LEU A 71 0.69 1.13 -10.22
CA LEU A 71 0.73 2.58 -10.01
C LEU A 71 -0.44 3.29 -10.73
N LEU A 72 -0.61 3.03 -12.02
CA LEU A 72 -1.68 3.62 -12.82
C LEU A 72 -3.07 3.22 -12.32
N ARG A 73 -3.21 2.00 -11.81
CA ARG A 73 -4.46 1.54 -11.21
C ARG A 73 -4.76 2.27 -9.92
N LEU A 74 -3.78 2.41 -9.01
CA LEU A 74 -3.94 3.19 -7.79
C LEU A 74 -4.38 4.63 -8.12
N VAL A 75 -3.69 5.31 -9.05
CA VAL A 75 -4.05 6.68 -9.47
C VAL A 75 -5.48 6.77 -9.98
N ARG A 76 -5.91 5.80 -10.79
CA ARG A 76 -7.29 5.74 -11.29
C ARG A 76 -8.30 5.49 -10.18
N ASP A 77 -7.99 4.58 -9.26
CA ASP A 77 -8.88 4.18 -8.17
C ASP A 77 -9.03 5.30 -7.12
N LEU A 78 -8.02 6.19 -7.00
CA LEU A 78 -8.08 7.42 -6.20
C LEU A 78 -8.99 8.51 -6.80
N ARG A 79 -9.47 8.36 -8.03
CA ARG A 79 -10.47 9.24 -8.67
C ARG A 79 -10.10 10.74 -8.64
N GLY A 80 -8.82 11.05 -8.78
CA GLY A 80 -8.32 12.44 -8.76
C GLY A 80 -8.05 13.01 -7.36
N ARG A 81 -8.34 12.26 -6.28
CA ARG A 81 -7.91 12.60 -4.92
C ARG A 81 -6.46 12.16 -4.75
N MET A 82 -5.52 13.06 -5.00
CA MET A 82 -4.09 12.73 -5.01
C MET A 82 -3.44 12.96 -3.64
N LYS A 83 -2.76 11.93 -3.15
CA LYS A 83 -1.70 12.02 -2.15
C LYS A 83 -0.36 11.65 -2.82
N PRO A 84 0.79 11.96 -2.19
CA PRO A 84 2.07 11.42 -2.65
C PRO A 84 2.01 9.90 -2.87
N ILE A 85 2.63 9.43 -3.95
CA ILE A 85 2.68 8.00 -4.29
C ILE A 85 4.13 7.58 -4.55
N MET A 86 4.57 6.52 -3.87
CA MET A 86 5.83 5.85 -4.12
C MET A 86 5.59 4.53 -4.85
N GLY A 87 6.20 4.34 -6.01
CA GLY A 87 6.18 3.05 -6.73
C GLY A 87 7.37 2.18 -6.34
N ILE A 88 7.12 0.89 -6.09
CA ILE A 88 8.16 -0.13 -5.85
C ILE A 88 7.95 -1.26 -6.85
N ASN A 89 8.91 -1.45 -7.78
CA ASN A 89 8.86 -2.41 -8.88
C ASN A 89 9.63 -3.72 -8.58
#